data_AF-G5AEF8-F1
#
_entry.id   AF-G5AEF8-F1
#
_cell.length_a   1.000
_cell.length_b   1.000
_cell.length_c   1.000
_cell.angle_alpha   90.00
_cell.angle_beta   90.00
_cell.angle_gamma   90.00
#
_symmetry.space_group_name_H-M   'P 1'
#
loop_
_entity.id
_entity.type
_entity.pdbx_description
1 polymer ?
#
loop_
_entity_poly.entity_id
_entity_poly.type
_entity_poly.pdbx_seq_one_letter_code
_entity_poly.pdbx_strand_id
1 'polypeptide(L)'
;MKPKVPKLQHEVTRNQWAPLHVGDSLIIIRQDSTRQPPLAKHMKDIYWQSRRVAEQLGVFSWQHHLRAYNKMADTFANIAMDSKISAQRAPNSLQALNPQWTAAAAHAHNDVGHWIARNLIEGTSEPAAATV
;
A
#
# COMPACT_ATOMS: atom_id res chain seq x y z
N MET A 1 -20.08 8.68 -0.22
CA MET A 1 -19.70 10.11 -0.11
C MET A 1 -18.24 10.22 -0.54
N LYS A 2 -17.95 10.77 -1.73
CA LYS A 2 -16.57 10.85 -2.26
C LYS A 2 -15.86 12.06 -1.62
N PRO A 3 -14.72 11.89 -0.93
CA PRO A 3 -13.98 13.04 -0.45
C PRO A 3 -13.50 13.89 -1.64
N LYS A 4 -13.67 15.22 -1.54
CA LYS A 4 -13.14 16.19 -2.50
C LYS A 4 -11.61 16.20 -2.43
N VAL A 5 -10.99 16.20 -3.61
CA VAL A 5 -9.54 16.13 -3.94
C VAL A 5 -8.56 16.87 -2.99
N PRO A 6 -8.86 18.05 -2.39
CA PRO A 6 -7.88 18.75 -1.54
C PRO A 6 -7.64 18.13 -0.16
N LYS A 7 -8.55 17.30 0.36
CA LYS A 7 -8.47 16.83 1.76
C LYS A 7 -7.41 15.75 1.97
N LEU A 8 -7.25 14.84 1.02
CA LEU A 8 -6.33 13.69 1.13
C LEU A 8 -4.85 14.12 1.11
N GLN A 9 -4.46 15.03 0.22
CA GLN A 9 -3.09 15.57 0.17
C GLN A 9 -2.72 16.34 1.44
N HIS A 10 -3.66 17.13 1.96
CA HIS A 10 -3.49 17.83 3.22
C HIS A 10 -3.35 16.85 4.40
N GLU A 11 -4.07 15.74 4.41
CA GLU A 11 -3.95 14.70 5.44
C GLU A 11 -2.63 13.93 5.36
N VAL A 12 -2.17 13.56 4.16
CA VAL A 12 -0.86 12.92 3.96
C VAL A 12 0.26 13.82 4.48
N THR A 13 0.19 15.11 4.17
CA THR A 13 1.18 16.10 4.63
C THR A 13 1.12 16.28 6.14
N ARG A 14 -0.09 16.45 6.70
CA ARG A 14 -0.29 16.63 8.15
C ARG A 14 0.21 15.43 8.95
N ASN A 15 -0.02 14.23 8.45
CA ASN A 15 0.27 12.99 9.17
C ASN A 15 1.57 12.30 8.73
N GLN A 16 2.33 12.92 7.82
CA GLN A 16 3.60 12.38 7.29
C GLN A 16 3.47 10.94 6.79
N TRP A 17 2.40 10.62 6.06
CA TRP A 17 2.12 9.26 5.58
C TRP A 17 3.02 8.80 4.42
N ALA A 18 4.12 9.51 4.14
CA ALA A 18 5.09 9.16 3.11
C ALA A 18 6.40 8.67 3.77
N PRO A 19 7.08 7.65 3.19
CA PRO A 19 6.75 6.95 1.95
C PRO A 19 5.55 6.00 2.06
N LEU A 20 4.82 5.82 0.94
CA LEU A 20 3.78 4.80 0.83
C LEU A 20 4.31 3.54 0.18
N HIS A 21 3.87 2.41 0.73
CA HIS A 21 4.25 1.08 0.32
C HIS A 21 3.10 0.38 -0.42
N VAL A 22 3.45 -0.39 -1.46
CA VAL A 22 2.51 -1.12 -2.33
C VAL A 22 2.65 -2.63 -2.05
N GLY A 23 1.55 -3.39 -2.16
CA GLY A 23 1.46 -4.79 -1.74
C GLY A 23 2.23 -5.81 -2.60
N ASP A 24 1.71 -7.04 -2.69
CA ASP A 24 2.39 -8.21 -3.31
C ASP A 24 1.87 -8.58 -4.71
N SER A 25 0.86 -7.88 -5.24
CA SER A 25 0.29 -8.21 -6.55
C SER A 25 1.12 -7.61 -7.69
N LEU A 26 2.00 -8.43 -8.28
CA LEU A 26 2.85 -8.02 -9.42
C LEU A 26 2.02 -7.50 -10.60
N ILE A 27 0.84 -8.05 -10.85
CA ILE A 27 -0.05 -7.61 -11.95
C ILE A 27 -0.53 -6.18 -11.69
N ILE A 28 -1.03 -5.90 -10.49
CA ILE A 28 -1.54 -4.57 -10.12
C ILE A 28 -0.40 -3.56 -10.14
N ILE A 29 0.75 -3.93 -9.58
CA ILE A 29 1.95 -3.09 -9.57
C ILE A 29 2.38 -2.73 -11.00
N ARG A 30 2.41 -3.70 -11.91
CA ARG A 30 2.73 -3.44 -13.32
C ARG A 30 1.70 -2.53 -13.99
N GLN A 31 0.41 -2.73 -13.71
CA GLN A 31 -0.65 -1.88 -14.25
C GLN A 31 -0.48 -0.44 -13.77
N ASP A 32 -0.24 -0.23 -12.48
CA ASP A 32 -0.04 1.10 -11.91
C ASP A 32 1.29 1.75 -12.34
N SER A 33 2.39 0.99 -12.45
CA SER A 33 3.69 1.52 -12.87
C SER A 33 3.70 1.92 -14.35
N THR A 34 3.07 1.12 -15.22
CA THR A 34 2.99 1.37 -16.66
C THR A 34 1.79 2.21 -17.07
N ARG A 35 0.91 2.54 -16.10
CA ARG A 35 -0.36 3.23 -16.31
C ARG A 35 -1.29 2.50 -17.29
N GLN A 36 -1.21 1.18 -17.33
CA GLN A 36 -2.02 0.35 -18.21
C GLN A 36 -3.23 -0.20 -17.44
N PRO A 37 -4.47 0.22 -17.78
CA PRO A 37 -5.65 -0.33 -17.12
C PRO A 37 -5.85 -1.82 -17.46
N PRO A 38 -6.55 -2.58 -16.60
CA PRO A 38 -6.94 -3.95 -16.90
C PRO A 38 -7.75 -4.04 -18.20
N LEU A 39 -7.58 -5.15 -18.92
CA LEU A 39 -8.37 -5.44 -20.12
C LEU A 39 -9.86 -5.65 -19.76
N ALA A 40 -10.13 -6.27 -18.62
CA ALA A 40 -11.47 -6.53 -18.12
C ALA A 40 -12.23 -5.22 -17.86
N LYS A 41 -13.29 -4.99 -18.64
CA LYS A 41 -14.08 -3.73 -18.62
C LYS A 41 -14.56 -3.36 -17.22
N HIS A 42 -15.04 -4.34 -16.44
CA HIS A 42 -15.57 -4.11 -15.10
C HIS A 42 -14.51 -3.70 -14.06
N MET A 43 -13.21 -3.90 -14.35
CA MET A 43 -12.12 -3.51 -13.46
C MET A 43 -11.55 -2.13 -13.76
N LYS A 44 -11.83 -1.56 -14.94
CA LYS A 44 -11.26 -0.27 -15.38
C LYS A 44 -11.63 0.87 -14.44
N ASP A 45 -12.88 0.90 -13.96
CA ASP A 45 -13.35 1.95 -13.06
C ASP A 45 -12.65 1.92 -11.70
N ILE A 46 -12.41 0.70 -11.18
CA ILE A 46 -11.69 0.49 -9.91
C ILE A 46 -10.22 0.89 -10.08
N TYR A 47 -9.59 0.50 -11.19
CA TYR A 47 -8.22 0.89 -11.52
C TYR A 47 -8.06 2.41 -11.53
N TRP A 48 -8.91 3.15 -12.26
CA TRP A 48 -8.80 4.61 -12.31
C TRP A 48 -9.09 5.29 -10.98
N GLN A 49 -9.93 4.70 -10.13
CA GLN A 49 -10.14 5.17 -8.76
C GLN A 49 -8.89 4.97 -7.92
N SER A 50 -8.31 3.78 -7.93
CA SER A 50 -7.06 3.45 -7.24
C SER A 50 -5.93 4.38 -7.66
N ARG A 51 -5.76 4.57 -8.98
CA ARG A 51 -4.70 5.39 -9.55
C ARG A 51 -4.78 6.85 -9.08
N ARG A 52 -5.97 7.45 -9.11
CA ARG A 52 -6.16 8.83 -8.63
C ARG A 52 -5.84 8.96 -7.14
N VAL A 53 -6.17 7.96 -6.34
CA VAL A 53 -5.83 7.94 -4.91
C VAL A 53 -4.31 7.82 -4.75
N ALA A 54 -3.65 6.91 -5.46
CA ALA A 54 -2.20 6.77 -5.41
C ALA A 54 -1.45 8.07 -5.80
N GLU A 55 -1.95 8.78 -6.81
CA GLU A 55 -1.41 10.09 -7.22
C GLU A 55 -1.66 11.17 -6.15
N GLN A 56 -2.84 11.20 -5.54
CA GLN A 56 -3.13 12.11 -4.42
C GLN A 56 -2.27 11.82 -3.19
N LEU A 57 -1.97 10.55 -2.96
CA LEU A 57 -1.15 10.14 -1.84
C LEU A 57 0.36 10.30 -2.10
N GLY A 58 0.76 10.60 -3.34
CA GLY A 58 2.16 10.75 -3.71
C GLY A 58 2.93 9.43 -3.72
N VAL A 59 2.33 8.32 -4.17
CA VAL A 59 3.04 7.04 -4.32
C VAL A 59 4.07 7.16 -5.46
N PHE A 60 5.35 7.28 -5.08
CA PHE A 60 6.47 7.44 -6.02
C PHE A 60 7.15 6.12 -6.41
N SER A 61 7.04 5.07 -5.59
CA SER A 61 7.66 3.77 -5.87
C SER A 61 6.60 2.67 -5.98
N TRP A 62 6.75 1.83 -7.00
CA TRP A 62 5.88 0.70 -7.29
C TRP A 62 6.70 -0.59 -7.21
N GLN A 63 7.23 -0.88 -6.02
CA GLN A 63 8.07 -2.05 -5.76
C GLN A 63 7.20 -3.26 -5.45
N HIS A 64 7.58 -4.42 -5.98
CA HIS A 64 6.93 -5.69 -5.69
C HIS A 64 7.50 -6.34 -4.43
N HIS A 65 6.59 -6.78 -3.56
CA HIS A 65 6.93 -7.46 -2.32
C HIS A 65 6.54 -8.93 -2.39
N LEU A 66 7.41 -9.79 -1.87
CA LEU A 66 7.06 -11.20 -1.75
C LEU A 66 5.93 -11.36 -0.74
N ARG A 67 5.01 -12.27 -1.03
CA ARG A 67 3.87 -12.62 -0.17
C ARG A 67 4.26 -13.00 1.28
N ALA A 68 5.50 -13.43 1.49
CA ALA A 68 6.05 -13.68 2.82
C ALA A 68 6.17 -12.42 3.69
N TYR A 69 6.20 -11.23 3.06
CA TYR A 69 6.36 -9.92 3.68
C TYR A 69 5.17 -8.98 3.40
N ASN A 70 3.99 -9.56 3.11
CA ASN A 70 2.71 -8.85 3.00
C ASN A 70 1.64 -9.53 3.87
N LYS A 71 2.06 -10.13 4.99
CA LYS A 71 1.22 -11.03 5.80
C LYS A 71 0.15 -10.29 6.57
N MET A 72 0.42 -9.05 6.99
CA MET A 72 -0.58 -8.20 7.62
C MET A 72 -1.77 -7.94 6.66
N ALA A 73 -1.49 -7.49 5.43
CA ALA A 73 -2.54 -7.21 4.45
C ALA A 73 -3.30 -8.49 4.06
N ASP A 74 -2.59 -9.60 3.89
CA ASP A 74 -3.19 -10.91 3.60
C ASP A 74 -4.13 -11.37 4.72
N THR A 75 -3.73 -11.21 5.98
CA THR A 75 -4.55 -11.58 7.14
C THR A 75 -5.79 -10.69 7.23
N PHE A 76 -5.67 -9.39 6.97
CA PHE A 76 -6.85 -8.52 6.92
C PHE A 76 -7.81 -8.87 5.79
N ALA A 77 -7.29 -9.23 4.61
CA ALA A 77 -8.13 -9.70 3.51
C ALA A 77 -8.88 -10.98 3.88
N ASN A 78 -8.22 -11.94 4.53
CA ASN A 78 -8.84 -13.17 5.01
C ASN A 78 -9.91 -12.90 6.08
N ILE A 79 -9.64 -12.04 7.06
CA ILE A 79 -10.64 -11.64 8.08
C ILE A 79 -11.87 -11.02 7.41
N ALA A 80 -11.68 -10.15 6.42
CA ALA A 80 -12.80 -9.53 5.70
C ALA A 80 -13.59 -10.56 4.88
N MET A 81 -12.91 -11.52 4.26
CA MET A 81 -13.55 -12.62 3.53
C MET A 81 -14.36 -13.53 4.45
N ASP A 82 -13.79 -13.96 5.56
CA ASP A 82 -14.42 -14.88 6.52
C ASP A 82 -15.63 -14.23 7.20
N SER A 83 -15.46 -12.97 7.62
CA SER A 83 -16.55 -12.20 8.25
C SER A 83 -17.58 -11.67 7.25
N LYS A 84 -17.24 -11.63 5.96
CA LYS A 84 -18.01 -10.95 4.89
C LYS A 84 -18.28 -9.47 5.19
N ILE A 85 -17.43 -8.85 6.02
CA ILE A 85 -17.57 -7.46 6.44
C ILE A 85 -16.33 -6.69 6.01
N SER A 86 -16.54 -5.59 5.28
CA SER A 86 -15.50 -4.60 5.01
C SER A 86 -15.50 -3.56 6.13
N ALA A 87 -14.37 -3.43 6.82
CA ALA A 87 -14.22 -2.51 7.95
C ALA A 87 -12.89 -1.76 7.86
N GLN A 88 -12.93 -0.47 8.23
CA GLN A 88 -11.75 0.35 8.45
C GLN A 88 -11.67 0.73 9.93
N ARG A 89 -10.48 0.59 10.53
CA ARG A 89 -10.26 0.92 11.94
C ARG A 89 -9.02 1.78 12.09
N ALA A 90 -9.06 2.68 13.06
CA ALA A 90 -7.90 3.47 13.42
C ALA A 90 -6.87 2.57 14.15
N PRO A 91 -5.56 2.77 13.97
CA PRO A 91 -4.53 1.91 14.59
C PRO A 91 -4.64 1.80 16.11
N ASN A 92 -5.00 2.90 16.78
CA ASN A 92 -5.23 2.95 18.22
C ASN A 92 -6.47 2.18 18.70
N SER A 93 -7.37 1.80 17.80
CA SER A 93 -8.57 1.00 18.09
C SER A 93 -8.37 -0.51 17.88
N LEU A 94 -7.22 -0.93 17.32
CA LEU A 94 -6.91 -2.35 17.04
C LEU A 94 -6.75 -3.17 18.32
N GLN A 95 -6.13 -2.57 19.35
CA GLN A 95 -5.81 -3.22 20.62
C GLN A 95 -7.04 -3.49 21.48
N ALA A 96 -8.14 -2.77 21.24
CA ALA A 96 -9.26 -2.75 22.17
C ALA A 96 -10.27 -3.89 22.00
N LEU A 97 -10.38 -4.55 20.82
CA LEU A 97 -11.63 -5.25 20.51
C LEU A 97 -11.58 -6.54 19.67
N ASN A 98 -10.45 -7.01 19.12
CA ASN A 98 -10.47 -8.27 18.36
C ASN A 98 -9.11 -9.02 18.31
N PRO A 99 -9.02 -10.26 18.83
CA PRO A 99 -7.81 -11.09 18.75
C PRO A 99 -7.31 -11.33 17.32
N GLN A 100 -8.21 -11.47 16.34
CA GLN A 100 -7.84 -11.70 14.94
C GLN A 100 -7.11 -10.49 14.34
N TRP A 101 -7.54 -9.28 14.70
CA TRP A 101 -6.89 -8.04 14.24
C TRP A 101 -5.55 -7.83 14.92
N THR A 102 -5.43 -8.25 16.17
CA THR A 102 -4.14 -8.24 16.90
C THR A 102 -3.14 -9.19 16.25
N ALA A 103 -3.58 -10.38 15.84
CA ALA A 103 -2.75 -11.32 15.09
C ALA A 103 -2.30 -10.75 13.73
N ALA A 104 -3.21 -10.10 12.99
CA ALA A 104 -2.85 -9.41 11.75
C ALA A 104 -1.81 -8.30 11.97
N ALA A 105 -2.01 -7.47 13.00
CA ALA A 105 -1.11 -6.37 13.35
C ALA A 105 0.28 -6.85 13.80
N ALA A 106 0.40 -8.06 14.35
CA ALA A 106 1.69 -8.65 14.74
C ALA A 106 2.64 -8.84 13.55
N HIS A 107 2.12 -8.97 12.32
CA HIS A 107 2.95 -9.07 11.12
C HIS A 107 3.58 -7.74 10.69
N ALA A 108 3.06 -6.60 11.18
CA ALA A 108 3.48 -5.27 10.75
C ALA A 108 4.99 -5.04 10.91
N HIS A 109 5.58 -5.49 12.02
CA HIS A 109 7.01 -5.29 12.28
C HIS A 109 7.89 -5.98 11.23
N ASN A 110 7.57 -7.22 10.86
CA ASN A 110 8.34 -7.97 9.87
C ASN A 110 8.11 -7.43 8.45
N ASP A 111 6.85 -7.18 8.08
CA ASP A 111 6.48 -6.67 6.76
C ASP A 111 7.15 -5.30 6.50
N VAL A 112 7.06 -4.38 7.46
CA VAL A 112 7.67 -3.04 7.37
C VAL A 112 9.19 -3.12 7.47
N GLY A 113 9.73 -3.93 8.39
CA GLY A 113 11.16 -4.10 8.57
C GLY A 113 11.86 -4.57 7.30
N HIS A 114 11.29 -5.56 6.60
CA HIS A 114 11.80 -6.02 5.33
C HIS A 114 11.74 -4.93 4.24
N TRP A 115 10.67 -4.12 4.21
CA TRP A 115 10.56 -3.00 3.27
C TRP A 115 11.64 -1.93 3.53
N ILE A 116 11.86 -1.54 4.79
CA ILE A 116 12.90 -0.57 5.17
C ILE A 116 14.27 -1.08 4.76
N ALA A 117 14.60 -2.34 5.10
CA ALA A 117 15.89 -2.94 4.77
C ALA A 117 16.15 -2.91 3.26
N ARG A 118 15.15 -3.24 2.44
CA ARG A 118 15.26 -3.23 0.98
C ARG A 118 15.45 -1.81 0.41
N ASN A 119 14.75 -0.81 0.93
CA ASN A 119 14.81 0.56 0.42
C ASN A 119 16.05 1.33 0.89
N LEU A 120 16.61 1.00 2.05
CA LEU A 120 17.90 1.55 2.49
C LEU A 120 19.07 1.07 1.60
N ILE A 121 19.01 -0.17 1.11
CA ILE A 121 20.04 -0.75 0.22
C ILE A 121 19.99 -0.11 -1.17
N GLU A 122 18.80 0.18 -1.70
CA GLU A 122 18.65 0.84 -3.01
C GLU A 122 19.01 2.35 -2.97
N GLY A 123 18.85 3.03 -1.83
CA GLY A 123 19.18 4.46 -1.64
C GLY A 123 20.67 4.81 -1.60
N THR A 124 21.56 3.81 -1.47
CA THR A 124 23.03 4.00 -1.49
C THR A 124 23.68 3.79 -2.86
N SER A 125 22.88 3.51 -3.90
CA SER A 125 23.39 3.40 -5.27
C SER A 125 23.42 4.79 -5.93
N GLU A 126 24.42 5.61 -5.61
CA GLU A 126 24.73 6.82 -6.40
C GLU A 126 24.99 6.44 -7.86
N PRO A 127 24.50 7.22 -8.84
CA PRO A 127 24.86 7.00 -10.24
C PRO A 127 26.34 7.28 -10.41
N ALA A 128 27.11 6.25 -10.82
CA ALA A 128 28.46 6.43 -11.31
C ALA A 128 28.43 7.51 -12.39
N ALA A 129 29.14 8.60 -12.12
CA ALA A 129 29.32 9.73 -13.00
C ALA A 129 29.79 9.24 -14.38
N ALA A 130 28.93 9.35 -15.39
CA ALA A 130 29.37 9.36 -16.78
C ALA A 130 29.86 10.77 -17.07
N THR A 131 31.15 11.00 -16.83
CA THR A 131 31.86 12.17 -17.34
C THR A 131 32.02 12.03 -18.85
N VAL A 132 31.53 13.07 -19.54
CA VAL A 132 31.76 13.57 -20.91
C VAL A 132 32.69 12.76 -21.81
#